data_AF-I0WD35-F1
#
_entry.id   AF-I0WD35-F1
#
_cell.length_a   1.000
_cell.length_b   1.000
_cell.length_c   1.000
_cell.angle_alpha   90.00
_cell.angle_beta   90.00
_cell.angle_gamma   90.00
#
_symmetry.space_group_name_H-M   'P 1'
#
loop_
_entity.id
_entity.type
_entity.pdbx_description
1 polymer ?
#
loop_
_entity_poly.entity_id
_entity_poly.type
_entity_poly.pdbx_seq_one_letter_code
_entity_poly.pdbx_strand_id
1 'polypeptide(L)' 'MTTQRDEAPPITDPDDDLGGDPVCWLDRVCPDCGLFLTDHTASTCPRCGSARER' A
#
# COMPACT_ATOMS: atom_id res chain seq x y z
N MET A 1 44.56 0.30 28.97
CA MET A 1 43.68 -0.88 28.84
C MET A 1 42.30 -0.35 28.44
N THR A 2 42.09 -0.09 27.16
CA THR A 2 40.86 0.49 26.61
C THR A 2 40.37 -0.43 25.51
N THR A 3 39.30 -1.20 25.74
CA THR A 3 38.51 -2.00 24.78
C THR A 3 37.59 -2.89 25.62
N GLN A 4 36.28 -3.02 25.47
CA GLN A 4 35.30 -2.55 24.50
C GLN A 4 33.96 -2.70 25.24
N ARG A 5 33.36 -1.58 25.68
CA ARG A 5 31.94 -1.53 25.99
C ARG A 5 31.34 -0.68 24.89
N ASP A 6 30.18 -1.09 24.40
CA ASP A 6 29.48 -0.57 23.22
C ASP A 6 29.94 -1.16 21.88
N GLU A 7 29.33 -2.27 21.50
CA GLU A 7 29.02 -2.51 20.09
C GLU A 7 27.64 -3.20 20.06
N ALA A 8 26.59 -2.39 19.94
CA ALA A 8 25.27 -2.90 19.63
C ALA A 8 25.31 -3.48 18.20
N PRO A 9 24.69 -4.65 17.95
CA PRO A 9 24.67 -5.24 16.62
C PRO A 9 24.05 -4.26 15.62
N PRO A 10 24.45 -4.29 14.33
CA PRO A 10 23.83 -3.45 13.32
C PRO A 10 22.34 -3.74 13.29
N ILE A 11 21.52 -2.69 13.40
CA ILE A 11 20.10 -2.78 13.10
C ILE A 11 20.02 -3.06 11.60
N THR A 12 19.90 -4.33 11.23
CA THR A 12 19.39 -4.69 9.92
C THR A 12 17.93 -4.28 9.95
N ASP A 13 17.59 -3.15 9.34
CA ASP A 13 16.20 -2.72 9.18
C ASP A 13 15.39 -3.92 8.67
N PRO A 14 14.43 -4.46 9.45
CA PRO A 14 13.54 -5.50 8.96
C PRO A 14 12.54 -4.97 7.89
N ASP A 15 12.67 -3.69 7.52
CA ASP A 15 11.80 -2.95 6.62
C ASP A 15 12.03 -3.22 5.11
N ASP A 16 13.08 -3.94 4.71
CA ASP A 16 13.31 -4.26 3.28
C ASP A 16 12.20 -5.18 2.68
N ASP A 17 11.35 -5.76 3.53
CA ASP A 17 10.21 -6.63 3.16
C ASP A 17 8.82 -6.03 3.45
N LEU A 18 8.73 -4.75 3.86
CA LEU A 18 7.45 -4.05 3.93
C LEU A 18 7.04 -3.59 2.52
N GLY A 19 6.79 -4.56 1.65
CA GLY A 19 6.28 -4.34 0.29
C GLY A 19 5.02 -3.49 0.31
N GLY A 20 5.07 -2.34 -0.35
CA GLY A 20 3.92 -1.46 -0.53
C GLY A 20 2.90 -2.00 -1.53
N ASP A 21 1.70 -1.46 -1.48
CA ASP A 21 0.66 -1.73 -2.46
C ASP A 21 1.08 -1.17 -3.83
N PRO A 22 1.10 -1.96 -4.92
CA PRO A 22 1.55 -1.47 -6.21
C PRO A 22 0.62 -0.36 -6.71
N VAL A 23 1.20 0.71 -7.25
CA VAL A 23 0.46 1.92 -7.71
C VAL A 23 -0.68 1.60 -8.68
N CYS A 24 -0.58 0.50 -9.44
CA CYS A 24 -1.63 0.06 -10.36
C CYS A 24 -2.93 -0.41 -9.66
N TRP A 25 -2.90 -0.66 -8.35
CA TRP A 25 -4.10 -1.00 -7.58
C TRP A 25 -4.89 0.24 -7.16
N LEU A 26 -4.28 1.44 -7.18
CA LEU A 26 -4.99 2.69 -6.92
C LEU A 26 -6.07 2.98 -7.98
N ASP A 27 -5.85 2.58 -9.23
CA ASP A 27 -6.85 2.65 -10.33
C ASP A 27 -8.11 1.80 -10.05
N ARG A 28 -7.98 0.80 -9.18
CA ARG A 28 -9.10 -0.04 -8.75
C ARG A 28 -9.82 0.52 -7.52
N VAL A 29 -9.35 1.62 -6.95
CA VAL A 29 -10.04 2.29 -5.85
C VAL A 29 -10.99 3.33 -6.41
N CYS A 30 -12.25 3.28 -5.99
CA CYS A 30 -13.21 4.32 -6.34
C CYS A 30 -12.73 5.68 -5.78
N PRO A 31 -12.53 6.72 -6.60
CA PRO A 31 -11.99 8.00 -6.16
C PRO A 31 -12.94 8.76 -5.22
N ASP A 32 -14.24 8.44 -5.29
CA ASP A 32 -15.29 9.13 -4.55
C ASP A 32 -15.52 8.53 -3.16
N CYS A 33 -15.46 7.20 -3.01
CA CYS A 33 -15.77 6.52 -1.74
C CYS A 33 -14.66 5.62 -1.19
N GLY A 34 -13.55 5.44 -1.91
CA GLY A 34 -12.42 4.62 -1.47
C GLY A 34 -12.65 3.11 -1.51
N LEU A 35 -13.77 2.63 -2.08
CA LEU A 35 -13.99 1.19 -2.22
C LEU A 35 -12.99 0.59 -3.22
N PHE A 36 -12.32 -0.48 -2.81
CA PHE A 36 -11.57 -1.33 -3.73
C PHE A 36 -12.52 -2.15 -4.62
N LEU A 37 -12.43 -1.95 -5.93
CA LEU A 37 -13.26 -2.60 -6.93
C LEU A 37 -12.68 -3.96 -7.30
N THR A 38 -13.37 -5.02 -6.91
CA THR A 38 -13.05 -6.39 -7.32
C THR A 38 -13.31 -6.62 -8.81
N ASP A 39 -14.37 -6.01 -9.35
CA ASP A 39 -14.65 -6.01 -10.78
C ASP A 39 -14.22 -4.68 -11.41
N HIS A 40 -13.11 -4.72 -12.15
CA HIS A 40 -12.56 -3.54 -12.83
C HIS A 40 -13.31 -3.21 -14.14
N THR A 41 -14.32 -3.99 -14.54
CA THR A 41 -15.13 -3.73 -15.74
C THR A 41 -16.42 -3.00 -15.43
N ALA A 42 -16.83 -2.97 -14.16
CA ALA A 42 -18.00 -2.26 -13.68
C ALA A 42 -17.95 -0.78 -14.07
N SER A 43 -19.02 -0.27 -14.66
CA SER A 43 -19.15 1.14 -15.06
C SER A 43 -19.54 2.07 -13.91
N THR A 44 -20.04 1.51 -12.80
CA THR A 44 -20.50 2.23 -11.61
C THR A 44 -20.00 1.56 -10.34
N CYS A 45 -19.69 2.34 -9.31
CA CYS A 45 -19.29 1.80 -8.01
C CYS A 45 -20.48 1.09 -7.33
N PRO A 46 -20.36 -0.18 -6.89
CA PRO A 46 -21.45 -0.89 -6.23
C PRO A 46 -21.77 -0.38 -4.83
N ARG A 47 -20.90 0.44 -4.23
CA ARG A 47 -21.10 1.02 -2.89
C ARG A 47 -21.77 2.39 -2.91
N CYS A 48 -21.23 3.34 -3.68
CA CYS A 48 -21.75 4.72 -3.70
C CYS A 48 -22.56 5.06 -4.96
N GLY A 49 -22.51 4.25 -6.01
CA GLY A 49 -23.21 4.49 -7.27
C GLY A 49 -22.52 5.45 -8.23
N SER A 50 -21.39 6.06 -7.85
CA SER A 50 -20.64 6.98 -8.70
C SER A 50 -20.17 6.30 -9.99
N ALA A 51 -20.28 7.01 -11.12
CA ALA A 51 -19.79 6.53 -12.41
C ALA A 51 -18.26 6.46 -12.40
N ARG A 52 -17.68 5.43 -13.02
CA ARG A 52 -16.23 5.38 -13.26
C ARG A 52 -15.92 6.19 -14.51
N GLU A 53 -15.30 7.35 -14.30
CA GLU A 53 -14.54 8.02 -15.34
C GLU A 53 -13.32 7.13 -15.65
N ARG A 54 -13.30 6.57 -16.85
CA ARG A 54 -12.16 5.82 -17.37
C ARG A 54 -11.29 6.77 -18.17
#